data_AF-A0A1V5XJW1-F1
#
_entry.id   AF-A0A1V5XJW1-F1
#
_cell.length_a   1.000
_cell.length_b   1.000
_cell.length_c   1.000
_cell.angle_alpha   90.00
_cell.angle_beta   90.00
_cell.angle_gamma   90.00
#
_symmetry.space_group_name_H-M   'P 1'
#
loop_
_entity.id
_entity.type
_entity.pdbx_description
1 polymer ?
#
loop_
_entity_poly.entity_id
_entity_poly.type
_entity_poly.pdbx_seq_one_letter_code
_entity_poly.pdbx_strand_id
1 'polypeptide(L)'
;MITIGRMQADTNELMVGYPENSIERKIISGMSAAEGTYRFGSREELEFEVNLRTEIVNSAWALYRSNMDFAVFRESRCNPYYWRKTREGGFMLNESVSPYDAVIDIYTNGREYATECATAMIIVYYGALAKVYGKELFDSVFSFIHLMNWHYIDRNLKEIGYMIRPRAYLPGDRRYVVNPDVNPVTPEWRGENLIDLSDGKYYGHGIGVYTVEVFIRALNNNRREDADEEAYFMETAANPNYSHLYGIYRRYN
;
A
#
# COMPACT_ATOMS: atom_id res chain seq x y z
N MET A 1 1.00 9.94 -21.54
CA MET A 1 -0.30 10.45 -22.07
C MET A 1 -1.46 9.61 -21.54
N ILE A 2 -2.65 10.20 -21.37
CA ILE A 2 -3.86 9.48 -20.91
C ILE A 2 -4.86 9.36 -22.07
N THR A 3 -5.44 8.17 -22.24
CA THR A 3 -6.55 7.94 -23.18
C THR A 3 -7.75 7.33 -22.48
N ILE A 4 -8.94 7.84 -22.80
CA ILE A 4 -10.23 7.29 -22.37
C ILE A 4 -10.97 6.76 -23.60
N GLY A 5 -11.26 5.46 -23.60
CA GLY A 5 -11.71 4.74 -24.79
C GLY A 5 -10.67 4.82 -25.91
N ARG A 6 -11.02 5.45 -27.04
CA ARG A 6 -10.12 5.66 -28.18
C ARG A 6 -9.57 7.09 -28.28
N MET A 7 -9.96 7.98 -27.37
CA MET A 7 -9.63 9.40 -27.44
C MET A 7 -8.54 9.74 -26.43
N GLN A 8 -7.63 10.63 -26.82
CA GLN A 8 -6.73 11.28 -25.88
C GLN A 8 -7.54 12.22 -24.98
N ALA A 9 -7.35 12.13 -23.67
CA ALA A 9 -8.01 12.99 -22.72
C ALA A 9 -7.26 14.32 -22.57
N ASP A 10 -7.99 15.43 -22.41
CA ASP A 10 -7.39 16.71 -22.00
C ASP A 10 -7.02 16.63 -20.51
N THR A 11 -5.72 16.69 -20.23
CA THR A 11 -5.19 16.58 -18.87
C THR A 11 -5.66 17.72 -17.96
N ASN A 12 -5.87 18.93 -18.50
CA ASN A 12 -6.36 20.07 -17.71
C ASN A 12 -7.82 19.85 -17.30
N GLU A 13 -8.65 19.32 -18.20
CA GLU A 13 -10.04 18.98 -17.90
C GLU A 13 -10.14 17.87 -16.85
N LEU A 14 -9.23 16.88 -16.88
CA LEU A 14 -9.18 15.81 -15.87
C LEU A 14 -8.84 16.33 -14.47
N MET A 15 -8.18 17.50 -14.36
CA MET A 15 -7.78 18.09 -13.09
C MET A 15 -8.80 19.08 -12.51
N VAL A 16 -9.87 19.40 -13.24
CA VAL A 16 -10.94 20.29 -12.78
C VAL A 16 -11.60 19.69 -11.55
N GLY A 17 -11.77 20.50 -10.50
CA GLY A 17 -12.38 20.07 -9.23
C GLY A 17 -11.40 19.55 -8.18
N TYR A 18 -10.17 19.18 -8.57
CA TYR A 18 -9.12 18.86 -7.61
C TYR A 18 -8.35 20.13 -7.18
N PRO A 19 -8.07 20.31 -5.88
CA PRO A 19 -7.25 21.42 -5.39
C PRO A 19 -5.86 21.46 -6.03
N GLU A 20 -5.25 22.64 -6.08
CA GLU A 20 -3.86 22.75 -6.50
C GLU A 20 -2.94 21.96 -5.56
N ASN A 21 -1.91 21.32 -6.13
CA ASN A 21 -0.95 20.47 -5.42
C ASN A 21 -1.57 19.25 -4.70
N SER A 22 -2.83 18.89 -4.99
CA SER A 22 -3.43 17.69 -4.43
C SER A 22 -2.78 16.41 -4.97
N ILE A 23 -2.95 15.30 -4.24
CA ILE A 23 -2.42 13.99 -4.64
C ILE A 23 -3.03 13.56 -5.98
N GLU A 24 -4.31 13.81 -6.20
CA GLU A 24 -5.03 13.51 -7.45
C GLU A 24 -4.38 14.22 -8.64
N ARG A 25 -4.11 15.53 -8.53
CA ARG A 25 -3.42 16.28 -9.59
C ARG A 25 -2.04 15.74 -9.86
N LYS A 26 -1.28 15.34 -8.83
CA LYS A 26 0.05 14.75 -8.99
C LYS A 26 -0.01 13.39 -9.69
N ILE A 27 -1.00 12.55 -9.35
CA ILE A 27 -1.24 11.27 -10.02
C ILE A 27 -1.54 11.50 -11.51
N ILE A 28 -2.51 12.36 -11.83
CA ILE A 28 -2.92 12.65 -13.22
C ILE A 28 -1.75 13.26 -14.00
N SER A 29 -1.00 14.18 -13.39
CA SER A 29 0.20 14.78 -14.00
C SER A 29 1.26 13.71 -14.31
N GLY A 30 1.54 12.83 -13.36
CA GLY A 30 2.51 11.75 -13.52
C GLY A 30 2.10 10.76 -14.62
N MET A 31 0.82 10.37 -14.68
CA MET A 31 0.29 9.52 -15.76
C MET A 31 0.39 10.21 -17.14
N SER A 32 0.11 11.51 -17.19
CA SER A 32 0.19 12.29 -18.44
C SER A 32 1.63 12.42 -18.93
N ALA A 33 2.58 12.65 -18.04
CA ALA A 33 4.01 12.82 -18.32
C ALA A 33 4.79 11.51 -18.54
N ALA A 34 4.22 10.36 -18.18
CA ALA A 34 4.89 9.06 -18.26
C ALA A 34 5.36 8.69 -19.68
N GLU A 35 6.43 7.89 -19.75
CA GLU A 35 6.92 7.25 -20.97
C GLU A 35 5.95 6.12 -21.39
N GLY A 36 4.82 6.51 -21.98
CA GLY A 36 3.79 5.60 -22.47
C GLY A 36 2.37 6.15 -22.36
N THR A 37 1.40 5.25 -22.59
CA THR A 37 -0.03 5.56 -22.54
C THR A 37 -0.70 4.84 -21.38
N TYR A 38 -1.33 5.59 -20.49
CA TYR A 38 -2.32 5.07 -19.54
C TYR A 38 -3.67 5.01 -20.25
N ARG A 39 -4.26 3.81 -20.29
CA ARG A 39 -5.49 3.54 -21.04
C ARG A 39 -6.61 3.17 -20.09
N PHE A 40 -7.72 3.88 -20.20
CA PHE A 40 -8.93 3.65 -19.42
C PHE A 40 -10.10 3.40 -20.36
N GLY A 41 -11.00 2.50 -20.00
CA GLY A 41 -12.24 2.23 -20.73
C GLY A 41 -13.28 3.34 -20.59
N SER A 42 -13.28 4.05 -19.46
CA SER A 42 -14.17 5.17 -19.18
C SER A 42 -13.52 6.21 -18.26
N ARG A 43 -14.19 7.35 -18.07
CA ARG A 43 -13.73 8.40 -17.15
C ARG A 43 -13.81 7.93 -15.70
N GLU A 44 -14.85 7.17 -15.36
CA GLU A 44 -15.08 6.64 -14.02
C GLU A 44 -14.00 5.62 -13.62
N GLU A 45 -13.42 4.87 -14.58
CA GLU A 45 -12.29 3.99 -14.31
C GLU A 45 -11.03 4.77 -13.92
N LEU A 46 -10.73 5.87 -14.64
CA LEU A 46 -9.64 6.78 -14.28
C LEU A 46 -9.88 7.38 -12.89
N GLU A 47 -11.08 7.92 -12.65
CA GLU A 47 -11.45 8.53 -11.36
C GLU A 47 -11.35 7.52 -10.22
N PHE A 48 -11.73 6.26 -10.46
CA PHE A 48 -11.56 5.17 -9.50
C PHE A 48 -10.08 4.91 -9.17
N GLU A 49 -9.20 4.80 -10.18
CA GLU A 49 -7.76 4.60 -9.94
C GLU A 49 -7.16 5.78 -9.17
N VAL A 50 -7.48 7.01 -9.58
CA VAL A 50 -7.02 8.23 -8.90
C VAL A 50 -7.48 8.24 -7.45
N ASN A 51 -8.76 7.96 -7.19
CA ASN A 51 -9.33 7.91 -5.85
C ASN A 51 -8.67 6.81 -4.99
N LEU A 52 -8.50 5.59 -5.53
CA LEU A 52 -7.88 4.50 -4.79
C LEU A 52 -6.41 4.78 -4.47
N ARG A 53 -5.65 5.37 -5.39
CA ARG A 53 -4.27 5.81 -5.13
C ARG A 53 -4.22 6.88 -4.04
N THR A 54 -5.09 7.88 -4.08
CA THR A 54 -5.22 8.87 -3.01
C THR A 54 -5.53 8.19 -1.67
N GLU A 55 -6.46 7.23 -1.65
CA GLU A 55 -6.80 6.53 -0.40
C GLU A 55 -5.72 5.58 0.11
N ILE A 56 -4.85 5.07 -0.75
CA ILE A 56 -3.62 4.36 -0.33
C ILE A 56 -2.69 5.32 0.41
N VAL A 57 -2.47 6.53 -0.14
CA VAL A 57 -1.65 7.57 0.53
C VAL A 57 -2.29 7.99 1.86
N ASN A 58 -3.59 8.24 1.88
CA ASN A 58 -4.32 8.62 3.09
C ASN A 58 -4.28 7.51 4.15
N SER A 59 -4.37 6.25 3.74
CA SER A 59 -4.33 5.11 4.65
C SER A 59 -2.92 4.86 5.19
N ALA A 60 -1.86 5.07 4.40
CA ALA A 60 -0.49 5.05 4.92
C ALA A 60 -0.27 6.14 5.99
N TRP A 61 -0.76 7.36 5.76
CA TRP A 61 -0.74 8.42 6.77
C TRP A 61 -1.56 8.09 8.02
N ALA A 62 -2.74 7.49 7.85
CA ALA A 62 -3.59 7.09 8.96
C ALA A 62 -2.94 5.98 9.81
N LEU A 63 -2.32 4.99 9.16
CA LEU A 63 -1.62 3.91 9.86
C LEU A 63 -0.37 4.41 10.59
N TYR A 64 0.38 5.34 10.00
CA TYR A 64 1.46 6.03 10.69
C TYR A 64 0.98 6.74 11.97
N ARG A 65 -0.19 7.39 11.92
CA ARG A 65 -0.77 8.14 13.04
C ARG A 65 -1.49 7.27 14.07
N SER A 66 -1.83 6.03 13.75
CA SER A 66 -2.57 5.14 14.66
C SER A 66 -1.73 4.65 15.85
N ASN A 67 -0.40 4.82 15.80
CA ASN A 67 0.55 4.23 16.74
C ASN A 67 0.48 2.69 16.77
N MET A 68 0.25 2.07 15.61
CA MET A 68 0.53 0.65 15.42
C MET A 68 2.04 0.42 15.49
N ASP A 69 2.48 -0.47 16.38
CA ASP A 69 3.89 -0.74 16.58
C ASP A 69 4.43 -1.71 15.52
N PHE A 70 5.73 -1.64 15.26
CA PHE A 70 6.41 -2.73 14.57
C PHE A 70 6.65 -3.89 15.52
N ALA A 71 6.45 -5.12 15.05
CA ALA A 71 6.88 -6.33 15.75
C ALA A 71 7.21 -7.45 14.75
N VAL A 72 8.24 -8.23 15.06
CA VAL A 72 8.47 -9.51 14.38
C VAL A 72 7.32 -10.48 14.68
N PHE A 73 7.09 -11.48 13.82
CA PHE A 73 5.93 -12.37 13.92
C PHE A 73 5.70 -13.01 15.30
N ARG A 74 6.77 -13.45 15.98
CA ARG A 74 6.65 -14.04 17.33
C ARG A 74 6.04 -13.06 18.35
N GLU A 75 6.33 -11.78 18.20
CA GLU A 75 5.95 -10.68 19.10
C GLU A 75 4.71 -9.92 18.60
N SER A 76 4.15 -10.31 17.45
CA SER A 76 2.96 -9.64 16.90
C SER A 76 1.78 -9.69 17.87
N ARG A 77 0.87 -8.73 17.76
CA ARG A 77 -0.35 -8.65 18.58
C ARG A 77 -1.46 -7.96 17.81
N CYS A 78 -2.70 -8.29 18.15
CA CYS A 78 -3.90 -7.76 17.51
C CYS A 78 -5.04 -7.71 18.53
N ASN A 79 -6.06 -6.88 18.25
CA ASN A 79 -7.29 -6.88 19.03
C ASN A 79 -8.00 -8.26 18.91
N PRO A 80 -8.17 -9.02 20.01
CA PRO A 80 -8.73 -10.37 19.96
C PRO A 80 -10.23 -10.39 19.65
N TYR A 81 -10.93 -9.25 19.73
CA TYR A 81 -12.32 -9.15 19.32
C TYR A 81 -12.48 -9.38 17.81
N TYR A 82 -11.60 -8.77 17.01
CA TYR A 82 -11.65 -8.84 15.55
C TYR A 82 -10.76 -9.94 14.97
N TRP A 83 -9.64 -10.25 15.62
CA TRP A 83 -8.59 -11.06 15.03
C TRP A 83 -8.07 -12.14 15.99
N ARG A 84 -7.89 -13.35 15.48
CA ARG A 84 -7.12 -14.41 16.14
C ARG A 84 -5.68 -14.38 15.66
N LYS A 85 -4.73 -14.13 16.57
CA LYS A 85 -3.30 -14.33 16.29
C LYS A 85 -3.02 -15.82 16.01
N THR A 86 -2.45 -16.13 14.85
CA THR A 86 -2.05 -17.49 14.47
C THR A 86 -0.69 -17.87 15.07
N ARG A 87 -0.34 -19.16 15.06
CA ARG A 87 0.95 -19.64 15.61
C ARG A 87 2.16 -19.05 14.90
N GLU A 88 2.01 -18.78 13.61
CA GLU A 88 3.03 -18.17 12.76
C GLU A 88 3.09 -16.65 12.92
N GLY A 89 2.19 -16.03 13.70
CA GLY A 89 2.22 -14.60 14.04
C GLY A 89 1.31 -13.70 13.19
N GLY A 90 0.42 -14.28 12.39
CA GLY A 90 -0.50 -13.55 11.51
C GLY A 90 -1.84 -13.29 12.19
N PHE A 91 -2.68 -12.46 11.57
CA PHE A 91 -4.00 -12.12 12.11
C PHE A 91 -5.09 -12.70 11.22
N MET A 92 -5.78 -13.71 11.74
CA MET A 92 -6.91 -14.31 11.05
C MET A 92 -8.19 -13.65 11.54
N LEU A 93 -8.99 -13.11 10.63
CA LEU A 93 -10.27 -12.49 10.95
C LEU A 93 -11.15 -13.50 11.70
N ASN A 94 -11.78 -13.05 12.79
CA ASN A 94 -12.73 -13.88 13.54
C ASN A 94 -14.00 -14.13 12.70
N GLU A 95 -14.67 -15.24 12.98
CA GLU A 95 -15.94 -15.54 12.33
C GLU A 95 -17.02 -14.53 12.77
N SER A 96 -17.91 -14.17 11.85
CA SER A 96 -19.08 -13.32 12.10
C SER A 96 -18.81 -11.86 12.52
N VAL A 97 -17.56 -11.38 12.50
CA VAL A 97 -17.26 -9.94 12.58
C VAL A 97 -17.21 -9.35 11.17
N SER A 98 -17.46 -8.04 11.05
CA SER A 98 -17.30 -7.34 9.78
C SER A 98 -15.81 -7.19 9.42
N PRO A 99 -15.39 -7.61 8.21
CA PRO A 99 -14.07 -7.30 7.67
C PRO A 99 -13.74 -5.80 7.66
N TYR A 100 -14.68 -4.95 7.25
CA TYR A 100 -14.55 -3.50 7.23
C TYR A 100 -14.27 -2.98 8.64
N ASP A 101 -15.11 -3.34 9.63
CA ASP A 101 -14.95 -2.84 10.99
C ASP A 101 -13.63 -3.32 11.60
N ALA A 102 -13.24 -4.57 11.33
CA ALA A 102 -11.97 -5.15 11.79
C ALA A 102 -10.74 -4.44 11.21
N VAL A 103 -10.79 -4.05 9.93
CA VAL A 103 -9.72 -3.29 9.28
C VAL A 103 -9.67 -1.86 9.82
N ILE A 104 -10.83 -1.19 9.94
CA ILE A 104 -10.91 0.17 10.48
C ILE A 104 -10.42 0.22 11.94
N ASP A 105 -10.67 -0.82 12.73
CA ASP A 105 -10.20 -0.92 14.11
C ASP A 105 -8.67 -0.81 14.23
N ILE A 106 -7.91 -1.31 13.24
CA ILE A 106 -6.45 -1.16 13.22
C ILE A 106 -6.01 0.31 13.17
N TYR A 107 -6.80 1.16 12.50
CA TYR A 107 -6.51 2.58 12.37
C TYR A 107 -6.95 3.38 13.60
N THR A 108 -8.02 2.96 14.29
CA THR A 108 -8.55 3.68 15.46
C THR A 108 -7.93 3.21 16.77
N ASN A 109 -7.58 1.93 16.87
CA ASN A 109 -7.01 1.28 18.05
C ASN A 109 -5.60 0.73 17.78
N GLY A 110 -4.80 1.45 16.97
CA GLY A 110 -3.49 0.99 16.50
C GLY A 110 -2.55 0.46 17.59
N ARG A 111 -2.61 1.00 18.81
CA ARG A 111 -1.82 0.51 19.96
C ARG A 111 -2.12 -0.93 20.37
N GLU A 112 -3.26 -1.50 19.97
CA GLU A 112 -3.57 -2.93 20.16
C GLU A 112 -2.92 -3.83 19.10
N TYR A 113 -2.41 -3.22 18.01
CA TYR A 113 -1.80 -3.91 16.87
C TYR A 113 -0.27 -3.72 16.78
N ALA A 114 0.45 -4.81 16.52
CA ALA A 114 1.85 -4.76 16.15
C ALA A 114 2.20 -5.88 15.19
N THR A 115 2.82 -5.56 14.07
CA THR A 115 3.16 -6.52 13.02
C THR A 115 4.38 -6.06 12.22
N GLU A 116 4.82 -6.85 11.25
CA GLU A 116 5.96 -6.53 10.41
C GLU A 116 5.58 -5.68 9.19
N CYS A 117 6.58 -5.16 8.47
CA CYS A 117 6.39 -4.13 7.46
C CYS A 117 5.55 -4.57 6.24
N ALA A 118 5.66 -5.80 5.78
CA ALA A 118 4.88 -6.32 4.66
C ALA A 118 3.39 -6.52 5.01
N THR A 119 3.08 -7.05 6.20
CA THR A 119 1.70 -7.13 6.70
C THR A 119 1.09 -5.74 6.82
N ALA A 120 1.86 -4.75 7.29
CA ALA A 120 1.41 -3.36 7.33
C ALA A 120 1.05 -2.80 5.95
N MET A 121 1.77 -3.17 4.88
CA MET A 121 1.41 -2.76 3.52
C MET A 121 0.04 -3.33 3.10
N ILE A 122 -0.26 -4.59 3.45
CA ILE A 122 -1.56 -5.21 3.16
C ILE A 122 -2.67 -4.47 3.91
N ILE A 123 -2.44 -4.09 5.17
CA ILE A 123 -3.37 -3.28 5.96
C ILE A 123 -3.64 -1.93 5.28
N VAL A 124 -2.62 -1.27 4.71
CA VAL A 124 -2.80 -0.02 3.93
C VAL A 124 -3.74 -0.22 2.75
N TYR A 125 -3.54 -1.29 1.96
CA TYR A 125 -4.41 -1.58 0.82
C TYR A 125 -5.86 -1.90 1.22
N TYR A 126 -6.04 -2.69 2.29
CA TYR A 126 -7.38 -2.94 2.81
C TYR A 126 -8.04 -1.68 3.35
N GLY A 127 -7.31 -0.82 4.07
CA GLY A 127 -7.85 0.46 4.56
C GLY A 127 -8.26 1.40 3.43
N ALA A 128 -7.47 1.46 2.36
CA ALA A 128 -7.82 2.24 1.18
C ALA A 128 -9.08 1.72 0.49
N LEU A 129 -9.15 0.39 0.28
CA LEU A 129 -10.32 -0.24 -0.34
C LEU A 129 -11.57 -0.16 0.53
N ALA A 130 -11.45 -0.26 1.85
CA ALA A 130 -12.57 -0.09 2.77
C ALA A 130 -13.25 1.27 2.53
N LYS A 131 -12.46 2.34 2.40
CA LYS A 131 -12.99 3.68 2.14
C LYS A 131 -13.59 3.84 0.74
N VAL A 132 -12.95 3.28 -0.29
CA VAL A 132 -13.43 3.38 -1.68
C VAL A 132 -14.68 2.54 -1.93
N TYR A 133 -14.74 1.33 -1.36
CA TYR A 133 -15.87 0.42 -1.54
C TYR A 133 -17.03 0.71 -0.60
N GLY A 134 -16.76 1.31 0.57
CA GLY A 134 -17.73 1.35 1.65
C GLY A 134 -17.91 -0.04 2.29
N LYS A 135 -18.66 -0.06 3.38
CA LYS A 135 -18.76 -1.23 4.27
C LYS A 135 -19.37 -2.44 3.58
N GLU A 136 -20.51 -2.29 2.94
CA GLU A 136 -21.29 -3.39 2.37
C GLU A 136 -20.52 -4.10 1.26
N LEU A 137 -19.94 -3.34 0.32
CA LEU A 137 -19.14 -3.91 -0.76
C LEU A 137 -17.84 -4.51 -0.22
N PHE A 138 -17.13 -3.84 0.69
CA PHE A 138 -15.90 -4.36 1.27
C PHE A 138 -16.12 -5.69 1.99
N ASP A 139 -17.14 -5.77 2.86
CA ASP A 139 -17.50 -6.99 3.59
C ASP A 139 -17.87 -8.14 2.65
N SER A 140 -18.52 -7.83 1.51
CA SER A 140 -18.88 -8.83 0.50
C SER A 140 -17.68 -9.37 -0.30
N VAL A 141 -16.69 -8.50 -0.59
CA VAL A 141 -15.53 -8.84 -1.43
C VAL A 141 -14.44 -9.53 -0.62
N PHE A 142 -14.21 -9.07 0.61
CA PHE A 142 -13.14 -9.53 1.50
C PHE A 142 -13.69 -10.21 2.75
N SER A 143 -14.61 -11.16 2.55
CA SER A 143 -15.31 -11.88 3.63
C SER A 143 -14.40 -12.75 4.51
N PHE A 144 -13.19 -13.05 4.05
CA PHE A 144 -12.17 -13.75 4.82
C PHE A 144 -10.84 -13.01 4.65
N ILE A 145 -10.22 -12.60 5.77
CA ILE A 145 -8.93 -11.92 5.76
C ILE A 145 -7.94 -12.68 6.65
N HIS A 146 -6.75 -12.94 6.12
CA HIS A 146 -5.60 -13.42 6.87
C HIS A 146 -4.40 -12.51 6.61
N LEU A 147 -4.08 -11.67 7.59
CA LEU A 147 -2.95 -10.73 7.52
C LEU A 147 -1.67 -11.46 7.95
N MET A 148 -0.82 -11.81 6.97
CA MET A 148 0.43 -12.52 7.23
C MET A 148 1.38 -12.37 6.03
N ASN A 149 2.08 -11.24 5.98
CA ASN A 149 3.03 -10.89 4.93
C ASN A 149 2.42 -11.20 3.54
N TRP A 150 3.22 -11.54 2.54
CA TRP A 150 2.75 -11.88 1.21
C TRP A 150 2.21 -13.32 1.08
N HIS A 151 2.00 -14.08 2.16
CA HIS A 151 1.65 -15.51 2.10
C HIS A 151 0.18 -15.77 1.78
N TYR A 152 -0.75 -15.01 2.35
CA TYR A 152 -2.21 -15.23 2.19
C TYR A 152 -2.93 -14.01 1.63
N ILE A 153 -2.31 -13.35 0.65
CA ILE A 153 -2.92 -12.20 -0.04
C ILE A 153 -4.21 -12.66 -0.73
N ASP A 154 -5.30 -11.92 -0.54
CA ASP A 154 -6.54 -12.15 -1.27
C ASP A 154 -6.31 -12.11 -2.79
N ARG A 155 -6.99 -12.99 -3.54
CA ARG A 155 -6.83 -13.11 -4.99
C ARG A 155 -7.07 -11.81 -5.76
N ASN A 156 -7.90 -10.91 -5.22
CA ASN A 156 -8.20 -9.61 -5.82
C ASN A 156 -7.07 -8.59 -5.61
N LEU A 157 -6.13 -8.91 -4.71
CA LEU A 157 -4.99 -8.06 -4.35
C LEU A 157 -3.64 -8.70 -4.69
N LYS A 158 -3.58 -9.92 -5.24
CA LYS A 158 -2.33 -10.65 -5.48
C LYS A 158 -1.22 -9.82 -6.16
N GLU A 159 -1.59 -8.90 -7.05
CA GLU A 159 -0.67 -8.04 -7.81
C GLU A 159 0.20 -7.14 -6.92
N ILE A 160 -0.27 -6.76 -5.73
CA ILE A 160 0.50 -5.94 -4.78
C ILE A 160 1.78 -6.66 -4.30
N GLY A 161 1.84 -7.99 -4.43
CA GLY A 161 3.01 -8.79 -4.06
C GLY A 161 4.16 -8.68 -5.07
N TYR A 162 3.88 -8.30 -6.32
CA TYR A 162 4.85 -8.41 -7.42
C TYR A 162 5.44 -7.04 -7.79
N MET A 163 6.74 -6.88 -7.57
CA MET A 163 7.48 -5.68 -7.97
C MET A 163 7.79 -5.71 -9.47
N ILE A 164 7.36 -4.68 -10.21
CA ILE A 164 7.61 -4.52 -11.64
C ILE A 164 8.11 -3.10 -11.93
N ARG A 165 8.77 -2.89 -13.09
CA ARG A 165 9.15 -1.54 -13.52
C ARG A 165 7.90 -0.78 -14.00
N PRO A 166 7.47 0.32 -13.35
CA PRO A 166 6.29 1.05 -13.77
C PRO A 166 6.60 2.00 -14.95
N ARG A 167 5.56 2.54 -15.59
CA ARG A 167 5.69 3.59 -16.64
C ARG A 167 6.07 4.95 -16.08
N ALA A 168 5.59 5.21 -14.87
CA ALA A 168 5.93 6.35 -14.04
C ALA A 168 5.74 5.93 -12.58
N TYR A 169 6.54 6.50 -11.69
CA TYR A 169 6.28 6.41 -10.26
C TYR A 169 5.19 7.41 -9.89
N LEU A 170 4.17 6.91 -9.21
CA LEU A 170 2.99 7.68 -8.85
C LEU A 170 2.75 7.61 -7.34
N PRO A 171 2.14 8.65 -6.73
CA PRO A 171 1.66 8.56 -5.37
C PRO A 171 0.81 7.30 -5.15
N GLY A 172 1.01 6.65 -4.01
CA GLY A 172 0.37 5.39 -3.64
C GLY A 172 1.10 4.13 -4.14
N ASP A 173 2.17 4.25 -4.92
CA ASP A 173 2.97 3.08 -5.30
C ASP A 173 3.63 2.42 -4.08
N ARG A 174 3.62 1.08 -4.01
CA ARG A 174 4.51 0.35 -3.10
C ARG A 174 5.91 0.29 -3.71
N ARG A 175 6.87 0.88 -3.03
CA ARG A 175 8.29 0.89 -3.38
C ARG A 175 9.09 0.02 -2.42
N TYR A 176 10.37 -0.22 -2.72
CA TYR A 176 11.21 -1.07 -1.89
C TYR A 176 12.66 -0.60 -1.87
N VAL A 177 13.26 -0.54 -0.68
CA VAL A 177 14.70 -0.42 -0.50
C VAL A 177 15.22 -1.79 -0.09
N VAL A 178 16.20 -2.33 -0.81
CA VAL A 178 16.79 -3.63 -0.51
C VAL A 178 18.10 -3.44 0.24
N ASN A 179 18.39 -4.33 1.21
CA ASN A 179 19.67 -4.42 1.89
C ASN A 179 20.35 -5.77 1.52
N PRO A 180 21.23 -5.79 0.51
CA PRO A 180 21.83 -7.03 0.02
C PRO A 180 22.71 -7.72 1.07
N ASP A 181 23.46 -6.92 1.85
CA ASP A 181 24.40 -7.41 2.88
C ASP A 181 23.84 -7.29 4.31
N VAL A 182 22.57 -7.66 4.48
CA VAL A 182 21.93 -7.69 5.81
C VAL A 182 22.67 -8.58 6.81
N ASN A 183 22.73 -8.15 8.06
CA ASN A 183 23.23 -8.99 9.13
C ASN A 183 22.29 -10.21 9.35
N PRO A 184 22.78 -11.46 9.25
CA PRO A 184 21.95 -12.66 9.34
C PRO A 184 21.25 -12.85 10.69
N VAL A 185 21.72 -12.19 11.76
CA VAL A 185 21.05 -12.24 13.08
C VAL A 185 19.87 -11.28 13.21
N THR A 186 19.75 -10.32 12.29
CA THR A 186 18.65 -9.34 12.23
C THR A 186 18.01 -9.31 10.83
N PRO A 187 17.44 -10.44 10.38
CA PRO A 187 16.91 -10.60 9.01
C PRO A 187 15.75 -9.65 8.67
N GLU A 188 15.12 -9.03 9.67
CA GLU A 188 14.12 -7.97 9.50
C GLU A 188 14.66 -6.74 8.77
N TRP A 189 15.98 -6.49 8.80
CA TRP A 189 16.64 -5.39 8.08
C TRP A 189 17.07 -5.74 6.65
N ARG A 190 16.55 -6.82 6.07
CA ARG A 190 16.86 -7.23 4.68
C ARG A 190 16.37 -6.26 3.61
N GLY A 191 15.53 -5.33 4.00
CA GLY A 191 14.96 -4.30 3.15
C GLY A 191 13.69 -3.72 3.79
N GLU A 192 13.13 -2.70 3.17
CA GLU A 192 11.97 -2.00 3.69
C GLU A 192 10.93 -1.77 2.59
N ASN A 193 9.69 -2.15 2.89
CA ASN A 193 8.54 -1.82 2.05
C ASN A 193 8.10 -0.39 2.32
N LEU A 194 7.87 0.37 1.25
CA LEU A 194 7.52 1.78 1.32
C LEU A 194 6.22 2.07 0.57
N ILE A 195 5.40 3.00 1.05
CA ILE A 195 4.34 3.64 0.26
C ILE A 195 4.78 5.05 -0.13
N ASP A 196 4.74 5.37 -1.42
CA ASP A 196 5.02 6.72 -1.94
C ASP A 196 3.90 7.68 -1.52
N LEU A 197 4.24 8.66 -0.68
CA LEU A 197 3.30 9.66 -0.17
C LEU A 197 3.31 10.95 -1.00
N SER A 198 4.01 10.94 -2.14
CA SER A 198 4.38 12.11 -2.94
C SER A 198 5.47 13.00 -2.29
N ASP A 199 5.95 13.97 -3.05
CA ASP A 199 6.95 14.99 -2.64
C ASP A 199 8.24 14.41 -2.03
N GLY A 200 8.67 13.25 -2.53
CA GLY A 200 9.88 12.57 -2.04
C GLY A 200 9.76 12.00 -0.63
N LYS A 201 8.52 11.82 -0.12
CA LYS A 201 8.25 11.21 1.18
C LYS A 201 7.69 9.81 1.01
N TYR A 202 8.11 8.93 1.91
CA TYR A 202 7.72 7.53 1.92
C TYR A 202 7.33 7.13 3.33
N TYR A 203 6.29 6.32 3.45
CA TYR A 203 5.94 5.62 4.69
C TYR A 203 6.58 4.23 4.70
N GLY A 204 7.41 3.93 5.69
CA GLY A 204 7.88 2.58 6.01
C GLY A 204 7.45 2.22 7.44
N HIS A 205 6.83 1.06 7.61
CA HIS A 205 6.25 0.68 8.90
C HIS A 205 7.34 0.28 9.91
N GLY A 206 7.32 0.91 11.08
CA GLY A 206 8.35 0.76 12.12
C GLY A 206 9.43 1.84 12.07
N ILE A 207 9.76 2.35 10.87
CA ILE A 207 10.71 3.45 10.72
C ILE A 207 10.00 4.80 10.75
N GLY A 208 8.90 4.96 10.01
CA GLY A 208 8.09 6.19 9.97
C GLY A 208 7.99 6.82 8.57
N VAL A 209 7.84 8.14 8.52
CA VAL A 209 7.68 8.89 7.26
C VAL A 209 8.90 9.77 6.97
N TYR A 210 9.67 9.40 5.96
CA TYR A 210 10.95 10.06 5.64
C TYR A 210 11.26 10.08 4.15
N THR A 211 12.39 10.67 3.77
CA THR A 211 12.95 10.54 2.42
C THR A 211 13.64 9.18 2.27
N VAL A 212 13.85 8.72 1.03
CA VAL A 212 14.45 7.41 0.77
C VAL A 212 15.85 7.24 1.38
N GLU A 213 16.63 8.32 1.48
CA GLU A 213 17.99 8.30 2.03
C GLU A 213 17.99 7.95 3.52
N VAL A 214 16.92 8.26 4.26
CA VAL A 214 16.78 7.86 5.67
C VAL A 214 16.64 6.34 5.78
N PHE A 215 15.84 5.73 4.91
CA PHE A 215 15.66 4.28 4.89
C PHE A 215 16.94 3.55 4.47
N ILE A 216 17.63 4.05 3.44
CA ILE A 216 18.93 3.52 3.01
C ILE A 216 19.95 3.58 4.16
N ARG A 217 20.05 4.71 4.88
CA ARG A 217 20.96 4.83 6.04
C ARG A 217 20.58 3.87 7.16
N ALA A 218 19.29 3.73 7.47
CA ALA A 218 18.81 2.82 8.51
C ALA A 218 19.18 1.36 8.19
N LEU A 219 19.02 0.94 6.93
CA LEU A 219 19.39 -0.40 6.47
C LEU A 219 20.92 -0.60 6.45
N ASN A 220 21.68 0.40 5.98
CA ASN A 220 23.15 0.34 5.95
C ASN A 220 23.78 0.19 7.34
N ASN A 221 23.14 0.72 8.38
CA ASN A 221 23.57 0.58 9.78
C ASN A 221 23.29 -0.83 10.36
N ASN A 222 22.56 -1.68 9.66
CA ASN A 222 22.21 -3.05 10.06
C ASN A 222 22.77 -4.10 9.09
N ARG A 223 23.89 -3.77 8.42
CA ARG A 223 24.64 -4.70 7.57
C ARG A 223 25.57 -5.59 8.39
N ARG A 224 26.03 -6.69 7.80
CA ARG A 224 27.11 -7.52 8.36
C ARG A 224 28.44 -6.76 8.43
N GLU A 225 29.35 -7.22 9.29
CA GLU A 225 30.63 -6.55 9.56
C GLU A 225 31.54 -6.43 8.32
N ASP A 226 31.42 -7.37 7.38
CA ASP A 226 32.17 -7.48 6.13
C ASP A 226 31.34 -7.08 4.89
N ALA A 227 30.35 -6.20 5.05
CA ALA A 227 29.46 -5.80 3.96
C ALA A 227 30.15 -4.94 2.89
N ASP A 228 30.01 -5.34 1.63
CA ASP A 228 30.56 -4.67 0.46
C ASP A 228 29.48 -3.86 -0.30
N GLU A 229 28.25 -4.36 -0.32
CA GLU A 229 27.12 -3.75 -1.02
C GLU A 229 26.26 -2.89 -0.10
N GLU A 230 25.97 -1.66 -0.52
CA GLU A 230 25.07 -0.76 0.19
C GLU A 230 23.61 -1.06 -0.14
N ALA A 231 22.71 -0.76 0.80
CA ALA A 231 21.29 -0.74 0.56
C ALA A 231 20.93 0.30 -0.53
N TYR A 232 19.99 -0.05 -1.41
CA TYR A 232 19.62 0.82 -2.53
C TYR A 232 18.13 0.78 -2.83
N PHE A 233 17.64 1.87 -3.42
CA PHE A 233 16.24 2.00 -3.79
C PHE A 233 15.96 1.33 -5.13
N MET A 234 15.01 0.40 -5.17
CA MET A 234 14.70 -0.32 -6.39
C MET A 234 13.98 0.56 -7.42
N GLU A 235 14.29 0.32 -8.70
CA GLU A 235 13.58 0.91 -9.84
C GLU A 235 12.24 0.20 -10.15
N THR A 236 11.64 -0.42 -9.15
CA THR A 236 10.39 -1.17 -9.27
C THR A 236 9.34 -0.62 -8.31
N ALA A 237 8.08 -0.90 -8.65
CA ALA A 237 6.93 -0.63 -7.82
C ALA A 237 5.96 -1.82 -7.89
N ALA A 238 5.14 -2.00 -6.87
CA ALA A 238 3.98 -2.87 -6.93
C ALA A 238 2.71 -2.08 -6.67
N ASN A 239 1.64 -2.48 -7.34
CA ASN A 239 0.35 -1.82 -7.30
C ASN A 239 -0.76 -2.87 -7.41
N PRO A 240 -1.96 -2.59 -6.89
CA PRO A 240 -3.10 -3.45 -7.14
C PRO A 240 -3.52 -3.36 -8.61
N ASN A 241 -4.31 -4.33 -9.06
CA ASN A 241 -4.93 -4.26 -10.38
C ASN A 241 -6.15 -3.31 -10.34
N TYR A 242 -5.92 -2.03 -10.61
CA TYR A 242 -6.95 -0.98 -10.54
C TYR A 242 -8.16 -1.27 -11.43
N SER A 243 -7.95 -1.71 -12.68
CA SER A 243 -9.05 -2.06 -13.60
C SER A 243 -9.88 -3.24 -13.08
N HIS A 244 -9.27 -4.25 -12.48
CA HIS A 244 -9.99 -5.37 -11.87
C HIS A 244 -10.86 -4.91 -10.69
N LEU A 245 -10.29 -4.09 -9.80
CA LEU A 245 -10.98 -3.54 -8.64
C LEU A 245 -12.13 -2.60 -9.05
N TYR A 246 -11.90 -1.73 -10.03
CA TYR A 246 -12.96 -0.92 -10.64
C TYR A 246 -14.08 -1.79 -11.21
N GLY A 247 -13.73 -2.88 -11.88
CA GLY A 247 -14.70 -3.84 -12.42
C GLY A 247 -15.60 -4.45 -11.33
N ILE A 248 -15.07 -4.67 -10.12
CA ILE A 248 -15.87 -5.09 -8.95
C ILE A 248 -16.77 -3.95 -8.49
N TYR A 249 -16.20 -2.77 -8.26
CA TYR A 249 -16.92 -1.58 -7.80
C TYR A 249 -18.11 -1.20 -8.69
N ARG A 250 -17.90 -1.19 -10.01
CA ARG A 250 -18.91 -0.84 -11.02
C ARG A 250 -20.01 -1.90 -11.16
N ARG A 251 -19.82 -3.14 -10.69
CA ARG A 251 -20.88 -4.16 -10.72
C ARG A 251 -21.81 -4.08 -9.52
N TYR A 252 -21.36 -3.44 -8.45
CA TYR A 252 -22.12 -3.28 -7.22
C TYR A 252 -23.01 -2.04 -7.26
N ASN A 253 -22.49 -0.94 -7.82
CA ASN A 253 -23.20 0.33 -8.04
C ASN A 253 -23.89 0.35 -9.41
#